data_AF-K2C972-F1
#
_entry.id   AF-K2C972-F1
#
_cell.length_a   1.000
_cell.length_b   1.000
_cell.length_c   1.000
_cell.angle_alpha   90.00
_cell.angle_beta   90.00
_cell.angle_gamma   90.00
#
_symmetry.space_group_name_H-M   'P 1'
#
loop_
_entity.id
_entity.type
_entity.pdbx_description
1 polymer ?
#
loop_
_entity_poly.entity_id
_entity_poly.type
_entity_poly.pdbx_seq_one_letter_code
_entity_poly.pdbx_strand_id
1 'polypeptide(L)' 'ALMVQSRGDHGIPAESMDTLCDKISSTDKTRLWVENSGHVVIREPEREVIFTEVKKFIKRITQ' A
#
# COMPACT_ATOMS: atom_id res chain seq x y z
N ALA A 1 -9.41 4.38 -2.48
CA ALA A 1 -8.06 4.54 -1.89
C ALA A 1 -7.22 3.29 -2.11
N LEU A 2 -5.92 3.44 -2.37
CA LEU A 2 -4.96 2.34 -2.35
C LEU A 2 -3.95 2.61 -1.24
N MET A 3 -3.77 1.67 -0.32
CA MET A 3 -2.77 1.74 0.74
C MET A 3 -1.73 0.65 0.54
N VAL A 4 -0.47 0.99 0.77
CA VAL A 4 0.67 0.07 0.63
C VAL A 4 1.53 0.17 1.89
N GLN A 5 1.84 -0.96 2.52
CA GLN A 5 2.74 -1.02 3.68
C GLN A 5 3.54 -2.31 3.65
N SER A 6 4.76 -2.26 4.17
CA SER A 6 5.58 -3.46 4.37
C SER A 6 5.32 -4.10 5.73
N ARG A 7 5.32 -5.44 5.77
CA ARG A 7 5.41 -6.20 7.04
C ARG A 7 6.80 -6.15 7.66
N GLY A 8 7.83 -5.90 6.85
CA GLY A 8 9.21 -5.67 7.30
C GLY A 8 9.50 -4.23 7.74
N ASP A 9 8.49 -3.37 7.83
CA ASP A 9 8.64 -2.01 8.34
C ASP A 9 8.85 -2.03 9.87
N HIS A 10 9.98 -1.47 10.31
CA HIS A 10 10.31 -1.33 11.72
C HIS A 10 10.17 0.13 12.22
N GLY A 11 9.85 1.06 11.33
CA GLY A 11 9.66 2.48 11.64
C GLY A 11 8.21 2.82 11.97
N ILE A 12 7.25 2.10 11.37
CA ILE A 12 5.81 2.25 11.69
C ILE A 12 5.17 0.90 12.02
N PRO A 13 4.25 0.85 13.01
CA PRO A 13 3.56 -0.39 13.35
C PRO A 13 2.67 -0.90 12.22
N ALA A 14 2.60 -2.22 12.02
CA ALA A 14 1.80 -2.81 10.95
C ALA A 14 0.29 -2.53 11.12
N GLU A 15 -0.21 -2.38 12.36
CA GLU A 15 -1.61 -2.04 12.62
C GLU A 15 -2.03 -0.66 12.06
N SER A 16 -1.09 0.19 11.64
CA SER A 16 -1.41 1.46 11.00
C SER A 16 -2.21 1.28 9.71
N MET A 17 -1.90 0.24 8.91
CA MET A 17 -2.64 -0.07 7.68
C MET A 17 -4.13 -0.28 7.97
N ASP A 18 -4.42 -1.14 8.95
CA ASP A 18 -5.80 -1.50 9.29
C ASP A 18 -6.52 -0.32 9.92
N THR A 19 -5.86 0.39 10.84
CA THR A 19 -6.40 1.61 11.47
C THR A 19 -6.80 2.66 10.43
N LEU A 20 -5.95 2.91 9.43
CA LEU A 20 -6.23 3.89 8.38
C LEU A 20 -7.35 3.39 7.46
N CYS A 21 -7.31 2.12 7.05
CA CYS A 21 -8.34 1.54 6.20
C CYS A 21 -9.73 1.62 6.84
N ASP A 22 -9.84 1.39 8.15
CA ASP A 22 -11.12 1.41 8.85
C ASP A 22 -11.65 2.83 9.06
N LYS A 23 -10.77 3.81 9.24
CA LYS A 23 -11.16 5.20 9.56
C LYS A 23 -11.47 6.06 8.35
N ILE A 24 -11.02 5.71 7.15
CA ILE A 24 -11.32 6.52 5.96
C ILE A 24 -12.73 6.28 5.42
N SER A 25 -13.39 7.34 4.97
CA SER A 25 -14.73 7.30 4.38
C SER A 25 -14.77 6.76 2.94
N SER A 26 -13.63 6.35 2.38
CA SER A 26 -13.57 5.80 1.02
C SER A 26 -14.26 4.44 0.99
N THR A 27 -15.29 4.30 0.13
CA THR A 27 -16.04 3.05 -0.06
C THR A 27 -15.24 2.03 -0.86
N ASP A 28 -14.49 2.50 -1.85
CA ASP A 28 -13.59 1.69 -2.67
C ASP A 28 -12.16 1.80 -2.12
N LYS A 29 -11.74 0.82 -1.31
CA LYS A 29 -10.44 0.79 -0.65
C LYS A 29 -9.75 -0.56 -0.79
N THR A 30 -8.45 -0.52 -1.09
CA THR A 30 -7.61 -1.70 -1.27
C THR A 30 -6.32 -1.57 -0.46
N ARG A 31 -5.87 -2.69 0.11
CA ARG A 31 -4.60 -2.83 0.83
C ARG A 31 -3.64 -3.69 0.03
N LEU A 32 -2.39 -3.28 -0.07
CA LEU A 32 -1.29 -4.06 -0.61
C LEU A 32 -0.22 -4.22 0.47
N TRP A 33 0.03 -5.46 0.84
CA TRP A 33 1.15 -5.81 1.73
C TRP A 33 2.33 -6.27 0.87
N VAL A 34 3.51 -5.80 1.26
CA VAL A 34 4.79 -6.26 0.71
C VAL A 34 5.58 -6.92 1.85
N GLU A 35 6.21 -8.04 1.58
CA GLU A 35 6.77 -8.92 2.63
C GLU A 35 8.30 -8.81 2.71
N ASN A 36 8.95 -8.42 1.62
CA ASN A 36 10.39 -8.32 1.45
C ASN A 36 10.83 -6.88 1.16
N SER A 37 10.35 -5.95 1.99
CA SER A 37 10.64 -4.52 1.86
C SER A 37 10.80 -3.87 3.25
N GLY A 38 11.59 -2.80 3.34
CA GLY A 38 11.63 -1.95 4.53
C GLY A 38 10.56 -0.85 4.53
N HIS A 39 10.82 0.21 5.28
CA HIS A 39 9.94 1.38 5.37
C HIS A 39 9.79 2.13 4.03
N VAL A 40 10.88 2.27 3.27
CA VAL A 40 10.90 3.06 2.02
C VAL A 40 10.52 2.19 0.82
N VAL A 41 9.33 1.59 0.86
CA VAL A 41 8.86 0.54 -0.07
C VAL A 41 9.04 0.85 -1.57
N ILE A 42 9.04 2.13 -1.96
CA ILE A 42 9.27 2.59 -3.34
C ILE A 42 10.71 2.42 -3.84
N ARG A 43 11.66 2.10 -2.95
CA ARG A 43 13.08 1.86 -3.28
C ARG A 43 13.53 0.42 -3.01
N GLU A 44 12.61 -0.42 -2.53
CA GLU A 44 12.86 -1.78 -2.09
C GLU A 44 12.68 -2.79 -3.26
N PRO A 45 13.06 -4.08 -3.08
CA PRO A 45 12.98 -5.09 -4.14
C PRO A 45 11.59 -5.24 -4.77
N GLU A 46 10.52 -5.02 -4.00
CA GLU A 46 9.14 -5.18 -4.47
C GLU A 46 8.55 -3.90 -5.10
N ARG A 47 9.34 -2.84 -5.32
CA ARG A 47 8.86 -1.57 -5.88
C ARG A 47 8.08 -1.71 -7.18
N GLU A 48 8.46 -2.65 -8.04
CA GLU A 48 7.80 -2.84 -9.35
C GLU A 48 6.40 -3.43 -9.19
N VAL A 49 6.17 -4.26 -8.16
CA VAL A 49 4.83 -4.74 -7.80
C VAL A 49 3.97 -3.54 -7.38
N ILE A 50 4.53 -2.67 -6.54
CA ILE A 50 3.85 -1.46 -6.08
C ILE A 50 3.49 -0.55 -7.26
N PHE A 51 4.45 -0.26 -8.14
CA PHE A 51 4.21 0.60 -9.31
C PHE A 51 3.17 0.01 -10.26
N THR A 52 3.18 -1.31 -10.44
CA THR A 52 2.19 -2.01 -11.26
C THR A 52 0.79 -1.87 -10.66
N GLU A 53 0.61 -2.09 -9.36
CA GLU A 53 -0.68 -1.96 -8.68
C GLU A 53 -1.17 -0.52 -8.62
N VAL A 54 -0.28 0.45 -8.39
CA VAL A 54 -0.62 1.88 -8.46
C VAL A 54 -1.10 2.26 -9.86
N LYS A 55 -0.42 1.80 -10.92
CA LYS A 55 -0.84 2.06 -12.30
C LYS A 55 -2.21 1.46 -12.60
N LYS A 56 -2.48 0.22 -12.16
CA LYS A 56 -3.80 -0.41 -12.29
C LYS A 56 -4.88 0.37 -11.55
N PHE A 57 -4.59 0.78 -10.31
CA PHE A 57 -5.51 1.56 -9.50
C PHE A 57 -5.87 2.89 -10.16
N ILE A 58 -4.87 3.66 -10.63
CA ILE A 58 -5.10 4.93 -11.32
C ILE A 58 -5.97 4.71 -12.55
N LYS A 59 -5.63 3.76 -13.43
CA LYS A 59 -6.42 3.47 -14.63
C LYS A 59 -7.88 3.16 -14.30
N ARG A 60 -8.11 2.32 -13.29
CA ARG A 60 -9.47 1.90 -12.87
C ARG A 60 -10.33 3.07 -12.37
N ILE A 61 -9.74 4.09 -11.77
CA ILE A 61 -10.51 5.23 -11.20
C ILE A 61 -10.62 6.43 -12.14
N THR A 62 -9.79 6.51 -13.19
CA THR A 62 -9.78 7.64 -14.12
C THR A 62 -10.37 7.31 -15.50
N GLN A 63 -10.56 6.03 -15.81
CA GLN A 63 -11.14 5.55 -17.07
C GLN A 63 -12.51 4.93 -16.78
#